data_AF-A0A2V7NTX8-F1
#
_entry.id   AF-A0A2V7NTX8-F1
#
_cell.length_a   1.000
_cell.length_b   1.000
_cell.length_c   1.000
_cell.angle_alpha   90.00
_cell.angle_beta   90.00
_cell.angle_gamma   90.00
#
_symmetry.space_group_name_H-M   'P 1'
#
loop_
_entity.id
_entity.type
_entity.pdbx_description
1 polymer ?
#
loop_
_entity_poly.entity_id
_entity_poly.type
_entity_poly.pdbx_seq_one_letter_code
_entity_poly.pdbx_strand_id
1 'polypeptide(L)'
;AALAWLLVLLPATLVGVVTHYPAYRAVGFVATGLARGADDALASIKVLAAMLLFPLTWAGTAVAMWRWRGVEAALWTVVSLPLAAYAALAFVERLDRLIGGARALGLFLFKRWAFLRLLAERKSIREDILALGREIEDVSPA
;
A
#
# COMPACT_ATOMS: atom_id res chain seq x y z
N ALA A 1 -18.02 7.36 11.85
CA ALA A 1 -16.71 7.16 12.51
C ALA A 1 -15.54 7.18 11.52
N ALA A 2 -15.51 6.32 10.48
CA ALA A 2 -14.37 6.22 9.55
C ALA A 2 -14.01 7.53 8.81
N LEU A 3 -15.01 8.33 8.42
CA LEU A 3 -14.81 9.59 7.69
C LEU A 3 -14.20 10.69 8.58
N ALA A 4 -14.58 10.75 9.85
CA ALA A 4 -14.03 11.71 10.81
C ALA A 4 -12.54 11.42 11.10
N TRP A 5 -12.17 10.14 11.22
CA TRP A 5 -10.76 9.73 11.33
C TRP A 5 -9.92 10.13 10.11
N LEU A 6 -10.49 10.06 8.90
CA LEU A 6 -9.82 10.54 7.68
C LEU A 6 -9.51 12.04 7.75
N LEU A 7 -10.48 12.85 8.19
CA LEU A 7 -10.32 14.30 8.28
C LEU A 7 -9.29 14.71 9.33
N VAL A 8 -9.26 14.03 10.48
CA VAL A 8 -8.28 14.29 11.54
C VAL A 8 -6.86 13.94 11.11
N LEU A 9 -6.68 12.83 10.39
CA LEU A 9 -5.36 12.40 9.91
C LEU A 9 -4.91 13.15 8.65
N LEU A 10 -5.77 13.93 8.00
CA LEU A 10 -5.50 14.57 6.72
C LEU A 10 -4.22 15.44 6.73
N PRO A 11 -3.97 16.31 7.73
CA PRO A 11 -2.77 17.17 7.71
C PRO A 11 -1.48 16.35 7.83
N ALA A 12 -1.45 15.37 8.76
CA ALA A 12 -0.32 14.46 8.92
C ALA A 12 -0.11 13.59 7.67
N THR A 13 -1.20 13.19 7.02
CA THR A 13 -1.18 12.43 5.78
C THR A 13 -0.60 13.26 4.64
N LEU A 14 -0.96 14.53 4.51
CA LEU A 14 -0.40 15.42 3.49
C LEU A 14 1.11 15.56 3.64
N VAL A 15 1.58 15.79 4.87
CA VAL A 15 3.03 15.84 5.16
C VAL A 15 3.68 14.49 4.83
N GLY A 16 3.11 13.39 5.31
CA GLY A 16 3.60 12.05 5.02
C GLY A 16 3.68 11.76 3.51
N VAL A 17 2.64 12.08 2.75
CA VAL A 17 2.60 11.88 1.30
C VAL A 17 3.65 12.76 0.61
N VAL A 18 3.70 14.06 0.89
CA VAL A 18 4.65 14.97 0.24
C VAL A 18 6.09 14.52 0.48
N THR A 19 6.43 14.13 1.71
CA THR A 19 7.79 13.73 2.05
C THR A 19 8.18 12.37 1.48
N HIS A 20 7.25 11.40 1.42
CA HIS A 20 7.57 10.02 1.00
C HIS A 20 7.26 9.75 -0.48
N TYR A 21 6.52 10.62 -1.16
CA TYR A 21 6.16 10.44 -2.57
C TYR A 21 7.38 10.31 -3.50
N PRO A 22 8.47 11.08 -3.34
CA PRO A 22 9.68 10.89 -4.15
C PRO A 22 10.28 9.49 -4.00
N ALA A 23 10.38 8.98 -2.77
CA ALA A 23 10.85 7.62 -2.51
C ALA A 23 9.94 6.58 -3.12
N TYR A 24 8.63 6.73 -2.93
CA TYR A 24 7.63 5.82 -3.51
C TYR A 24 7.77 5.73 -5.05
N ARG A 25 7.91 6.87 -5.73
CA ARG A 25 8.10 6.89 -7.19
C ARG A 25 9.45 6.27 -7.59
N ALA A 26 10.51 6.57 -6.84
CA ALA A 26 11.84 6.02 -7.10
C ALA A 26 11.86 4.48 -6.96
N VAL A 27 11.18 3.92 -5.95
CA VAL A 27 11.03 2.46 -5.78
C VAL A 27 10.41 1.83 -7.03
N GLY A 28 9.33 2.41 -7.53
CA GLY A 28 8.67 1.92 -8.75
C GLY A 28 9.61 1.90 -9.94
N PHE A 29 10.29 3.02 -10.19
CA PHE A 29 11.24 3.17 -11.29
C PHE A 29 12.42 2.18 -11.19
N VAL A 30 13.07 2.12 -10.03
CA VAL A 30 14.19 1.23 -9.74
C VAL A 30 13.76 -0.23 -9.93
N ALA A 31 12.61 -0.61 -9.37
CA ALA A 31 12.14 -1.99 -9.47
C ALA A 31 11.84 -2.41 -10.90
N THR A 32 11.17 -1.56 -11.70
CA THR A 32 10.90 -1.87 -13.10
C THR A 32 12.18 -1.96 -13.93
N GLY A 33 13.17 -1.10 -13.65
CA GLY A 33 14.44 -1.10 -14.37
C GLY A 33 15.33 -2.30 -14.04
N LEU A 34 15.33 -2.75 -12.78
CA LEU A 34 16.12 -3.91 -12.34
C LEU A 34 15.47 -5.26 -12.65
N ALA A 35 14.14 -5.35 -12.60
CA ALA A 35 13.43 -6.60 -12.91
C ALA A 35 13.62 -7.03 -14.37
N ARG A 36 13.80 -6.08 -15.31
CA ARG A 36 14.05 -6.34 -16.75
C ARG A 36 13.14 -7.42 -17.37
N GLY A 37 11.88 -7.48 -16.95
CA GLY A 37 10.89 -8.45 -17.44
C GLY A 37 10.75 -9.75 -16.62
N ALA A 38 11.53 -9.93 -15.56
CA ALA A 38 11.33 -10.97 -14.56
C ALA A 38 10.23 -10.55 -13.56
N ASP A 39 8.98 -10.87 -13.90
CA ASP A 39 7.80 -10.49 -13.11
C ASP A 39 7.79 -11.10 -11.70
N ASP A 40 8.39 -12.29 -11.56
CA ASP A 40 8.58 -13.00 -10.28
C ASP A 40 9.55 -12.26 -9.34
N ALA A 41 10.61 -11.63 -9.87
CA ALA A 41 11.56 -10.85 -9.08
C ALA A 41 11.07 -9.43 -8.73
N LEU A 42 10.11 -8.88 -9.50
CA LEU A 42 9.67 -7.49 -9.38
C LEU A 42 9.17 -7.13 -7.97
N ALA A 43 8.41 -8.02 -7.33
CA ALA A 43 7.88 -7.79 -5.98
C ALA A 43 9.02 -7.72 -4.95
N SER A 44 9.94 -8.67 -4.98
CA SER A 44 11.11 -8.71 -4.08
C SER A 44 11.99 -7.48 -4.26
N ILE A 45 12.24 -7.06 -5.50
CA ILE A 45 13.03 -5.85 -5.79
C ILE A 45 12.32 -4.60 -5.24
N LYS A 46 11.00 -4.49 -5.35
CA LYS A 46 10.25 -3.37 -4.75
C LYS A 46 10.43 -3.31 -3.23
N VAL A 47 10.36 -4.45 -2.56
CA VAL A 47 10.55 -4.53 -1.11
C VAL A 47 11.96 -4.08 -0.75
N LEU A 48 12.99 -4.63 -1.38
CA LEU A 48 14.39 -4.24 -1.14
C LEU A 48 14.66 -2.77 -1.44
N ALA A 49 14.15 -2.26 -2.56
CA ALA A 49 14.27 -0.85 -2.92
C ALA A 49 13.56 0.05 -1.90
N ALA A 50 12.37 -0.33 -1.42
CA ALA A 50 11.65 0.43 -0.41
C ALA A 50 12.40 0.45 0.93
N MET A 51 12.94 -0.69 1.36
CA MET A 51 13.74 -0.80 2.58
C MET A 51 14.97 0.12 2.59
N LEU A 52 15.50 0.46 1.41
CA LEU A 52 16.62 1.39 1.28
C LEU A 52 16.17 2.85 1.09
N LEU A 53 15.27 3.10 0.15
CA LEU A 53 14.91 4.46 -0.27
C LEU A 53 14.10 5.22 0.79
N PHE A 54 13.30 4.53 1.60
CA PHE A 54 12.52 5.18 2.66
C PHE A 54 13.42 5.70 3.80
N PRO A 55 14.32 4.89 4.40
CA PRO A 55 15.26 5.40 5.39
C PRO A 55 16.18 6.51 4.87
N LEU A 56 16.62 6.44 3.60
CA LEU A 56 17.40 7.52 2.99
C LEU A 56 16.61 8.83 2.92
N THR A 57 15.31 8.75 2.65
CA THR A 57 14.43 9.92 2.65
C THR A 57 14.29 10.51 4.04
N TRP A 58 14.18 9.68 5.08
CA TRP A 58 14.14 10.13 6.46
C TRP A 58 15.44 10.81 6.86
N ALA A 59 16.58 10.21 6.54
CA ALA A 59 17.90 10.77 6.81
C ALA A 59 18.10 12.11 6.08
N GLY A 60 17.79 12.17 4.78
CA GLY A 60 17.89 13.40 3.99
C GLY A 60 17.00 14.52 4.54
N THR A 61 15.77 14.20 4.95
CA THR A 61 14.85 15.18 5.53
C THR A 61 15.32 15.66 6.91
N ALA A 62 15.83 14.76 7.76
CA ALA A 62 16.41 15.11 9.06
C ALA A 62 17.64 16.01 8.90
N VAL A 63 18.54 15.72 7.95
CA VAL A 63 19.70 16.57 7.63
C VAL A 63 19.27 17.94 7.13
N ALA A 64 18.25 18.02 6.27
CA ALA A 64 17.71 19.29 5.81
C ALA A 64 17.13 20.12 6.97
N MET A 65 16.39 19.50 7.88
CA MET A 65 15.86 20.17 9.07
C MET A 65 16.95 20.58 10.05
N TRP A 66 17.98 19.76 10.23
CA TRP A 66 19.16 20.11 11.02
C TRP A 66 19.79 21.40 10.49
N ARG A 67 20.01 21.48 9.17
CA ARG A 67 20.63 22.65 8.56
C ARG A 67 19.77 23.90 8.64
N TRP A 68 18.45 23.75 8.61
CA TRP A 68 17.51 24.88 8.62
C TRP A 68 17.20 25.42 10.02
N ARG A 69 17.02 24.53 11.01
CA ARG A 69 16.46 24.87 12.33
C ARG A 69 17.26 24.29 13.51
N GLY A 70 18.39 23.62 13.25
CA GLY A 70 19.26 23.06 14.29
C GLY A 70 18.92 21.63 14.70
N VAL A 71 19.70 21.11 15.65
CA VAL A 71 19.70 19.68 16.02
C VAL A 71 18.35 19.25 16.60
N GLU A 72 17.71 20.12 17.39
CA GLU A 72 16.41 19.83 17.99
C GLU A 72 15.34 19.54 16.93
N ALA A 73 15.26 20.37 15.87
CA ALA A 73 14.33 20.14 14.77
C ALA A 73 14.60 18.82 14.05
N ALA A 74 15.88 18.44 13.90
CA ALA A 74 16.26 17.16 13.30
C ALA A 74 15.80 15.97 14.14
N LEU A 75 15.94 16.04 15.47
CA LEU A 75 15.46 15.00 16.39
C LEU A 75 13.94 14.83 16.28
N TRP A 76 13.19 15.93 16.31
CA TRP A 76 11.74 15.89 16.10
C TRP A 76 11.36 15.30 14.74
N THR A 77 12.13 15.61 13.70
CA THR A 77 11.94 15.11 12.34
C THR A 77 12.12 13.58 12.31
N VAL A 78 13.19 13.05 12.89
CA VAL A 78 13.46 11.60 12.96
C VAL A 78 12.32 10.84 13.66
N VAL A 79 11.74 11.39 14.72
CA VAL A 79 10.65 10.74 15.46
C VAL A 79 9.30 10.89 14.75
N SER A 80 9.01 12.06 14.19
CA SER A 80 7.71 12.36 13.59
C SER A 80 7.52 11.78 12.19
N LEU A 81 8.58 11.62 11.39
CA LEU A 81 8.49 11.08 10.02
C LEU A 81 7.94 9.65 9.96
N PRO A 82 8.42 8.68 10.77
CA PRO A 82 7.85 7.33 10.79
C PRO A 82 6.37 7.33 11.20
N LEU A 83 5.99 8.18 12.14
CA LEU A 83 4.59 8.33 12.57
C LEU A 83 3.73 8.91 11.45
N ALA A 84 4.22 9.91 10.72
CA ALA A 84 3.55 10.48 9.56
C ALA A 84 3.45 9.48 8.40
N ALA A 85 4.48 8.66 8.19
CA ALA A 85 4.46 7.58 7.20
C ALA A 85 3.40 6.53 7.55
N TYR A 86 3.33 6.12 8.82
CA TYR A 86 2.30 5.20 9.31
C TYR A 86 0.89 5.79 9.15
N ALA A 87 0.68 7.06 9.51
CA ALA A 87 -0.59 7.74 9.33
C ALA A 87 -1.01 7.77 7.86
N ALA A 88 -0.08 8.07 6.95
CA ALA A 88 -0.34 8.09 5.52
C ALA A 88 -0.70 6.71 4.97
N LEU A 89 0.02 5.65 5.37
CA LEU A 89 -0.29 4.28 4.99
C LEU A 89 -1.69 3.89 5.47
N ALA A 90 -1.98 4.13 6.75
CA ALA A 90 -3.25 3.77 7.36
C ALA A 90 -4.43 4.58 6.79
N PHE A 91 -4.17 5.79 6.28
CA PHE A 91 -5.15 6.59 5.54
C PHE A 91 -5.42 5.99 4.16
N VAL A 92 -4.37 5.69 3.37
CA VAL A 92 -4.49 5.14 2.03
C VAL A 92 -5.22 3.80 2.05
N GLU A 93 -4.89 2.91 2.98
CA GLU A 93 -5.60 1.64 3.13
C GLU A 93 -7.09 1.82 3.43
N ARG A 94 -7.44 2.81 4.27
CA ARG A 94 -8.85 3.12 4.57
C ARG A 94 -9.55 3.68 3.35
N LEU A 95 -8.88 4.57 2.61
CA LEU A 95 -9.39 5.14 1.37
C LEU A 95 -9.65 4.05 0.32
N ASP A 96 -8.75 3.08 0.16
CA ASP A 96 -8.92 1.96 -0.77
C ASP A 96 -10.13 1.09 -0.41
N ARG A 97 -10.34 0.82 0.88
CA ARG A 97 -11.54 0.10 1.34
C ARG A 97 -12.82 0.88 1.03
N LEU A 98 -12.81 2.20 1.23
CA LEU A 98 -13.96 3.07 0.94
C LEU A 98 -14.24 3.13 -0.56
N ILE A 99 -13.22 3.32 -1.40
CA ILE A 99 -13.34 3.32 -2.86
C ILE A 99 -13.81 1.96 -3.36
N GLY A 100 -13.29 0.86 -2.82
CA GLY A 100 -13.74 -0.49 -3.15
C GLY A 100 -15.23 -0.69 -2.84
N GLY A 101 -15.67 -0.27 -1.65
CA GLY A 101 -17.08 -0.28 -1.27
C GLY A 101 -17.95 0.59 -2.17
N ALA A 102 -17.52 1.82 -2.47
CA ALA A 102 -18.24 2.73 -3.36
C ALA A 102 -18.34 2.18 -4.80
N ARG A 103 -17.27 1.58 -5.33
CA ARG A 103 -17.28 0.90 -6.64
C ARG A 103 -18.24 -0.29 -6.64
N ALA A 104 -18.25 -1.10 -5.59
CA ALA A 104 -19.16 -2.23 -5.47
C ALA A 104 -20.63 -1.77 -5.39
N LEU A 105 -20.91 -0.74 -4.59
CA LEU A 105 -22.24 -0.11 -4.53
C LEU A 105 -22.66 0.49 -5.87
N GLY A 106 -21.76 1.18 -6.56
CA GLY A 106 -22.02 1.72 -7.89
C GLY A 106 -22.31 0.61 -8.91
N LEU A 107 -21.53 -0.46 -8.93
CA LEU A 107 -21.80 -1.63 -9.78
C LEU A 107 -23.13 -2.28 -9.42
N PHE A 108 -23.47 -2.40 -8.15
CA PHE A 108 -24.74 -2.95 -7.71
C PHE A 108 -25.94 -2.10 -8.15
N LEU A 109 -25.87 -0.78 -7.93
CA LEU A 109 -26.94 0.17 -8.22
C LEU A 109 -27.14 0.38 -9.72
N PHE A 110 -26.05 0.50 -10.48
CA PHE A 110 -26.12 0.86 -11.91
C PHE A 110 -25.92 -0.33 -12.87
N LYS A 111 -25.33 -1.45 -12.40
CA LYS A 111 -24.98 -2.61 -13.23
C LYS A 111 -25.18 -3.95 -12.51
N ARG A 112 -26.34 -4.13 -11.87
CA ARG A 112 -26.70 -5.30 -11.04
C ARG A 112 -26.32 -6.65 -11.66
N TRP A 113 -26.51 -6.83 -12.97
CA TRP A 113 -26.15 -8.06 -13.69
C TRP A 113 -24.64 -8.33 -13.74
N ALA A 114 -23.83 -7.28 -13.94
CA ALA A 114 -22.38 -7.41 -13.92
C ALA A 114 -21.87 -7.76 -12.51
N PHE A 115 -22.48 -7.18 -11.48
CA PHE A 115 -22.17 -7.52 -10.08
C PHE A 115 -22.51 -8.99 -9.76
N LEU A 116 -23.69 -9.47 -10.17
CA LEU A 116 -24.09 -10.86 -9.98
C LEU A 116 -23.17 -11.84 -10.73
N ARG A 117 -22.72 -11.48 -11.95
CA ARG A 117 -21.74 -12.27 -12.72
C ARG A 117 -20.43 -12.43 -11.95
N LEU A 118 -19.89 -11.34 -11.40
CA LEU A 118 -18.66 -11.37 -10.60
C LEU A 118 -18.81 -12.22 -9.32
N LEU A 119 -19.97 -12.19 -8.67
CA LEU A 119 -20.22 -13.00 -7.48
C LEU A 119 -20.30 -14.50 -7.81
N ALA A 120 -20.92 -14.84 -8.95
CA ALA A 120 -20.98 -16.20 -9.46
C ALA A 120 -19.58 -16.71 -9.83
N GLU A 121 -18.79 -15.89 -10.54
CA GLU A 121 -17.41 -16.21 -10.93
C GLU A 121 -16.51 -16.42 -9.71
N ARG A 122 -16.60 -15.57 -8.68
CA ARG A 122 -15.90 -15.77 -7.40
C ARG A 122 -16.27 -17.08 -6.71
N LYS A 123 -17.55 -17.48 -6.79
CA LYS A 123 -18.01 -18.74 -6.20
C LYS A 123 -17.41 -19.94 -6.94
N SER A 124 -17.42 -19.92 -8.27
CA SER A 124 -16.79 -20.95 -9.12
C SER A 124 -15.31 -21.11 -8.78
N ILE A 125 -14.54 -20.02 -8.80
CA ILE A 125 -13.10 -20.05 -8.49
C ILE A 125 -12.84 -20.63 -7.09
N ARG A 126 -13.68 -20.29 -6.10
CA ARG A 126 -13.56 -20.86 -4.75
C ARG A 126 -13.81 -22.37 -4.75
N GLU A 127 -14.82 -22.84 -5.48
CA GLU A 127 -15.13 -24.26 -5.60
C GLU A 127 -13.98 -25.03 -6.27
N ASP A 128 -13.39 -24.46 -7.33
CA ASP A 128 -12.23 -25.03 -8.02
C ASP A 128 -11.03 -25.14 -7.08
N ILE A 129 -10.71 -24.08 -6.31
CA ILE A 129 -9.62 -24.11 -5.32
C ILE A 129 -9.85 -25.20 -4.26
N LEU A 130 -11.09 -25.36 -3.77
CA LEU A 130 -11.42 -26.39 -2.79
C LEU A 130 -11.37 -27.80 -3.38
N ALA A 131 -11.71 -27.96 -4.66
CA ALA A 131 -11.59 -29.22 -5.37
C ALA A 131 -10.12 -29.63 -5.54
N LEU A 132 -9.27 -28.70 -6.00
CA LEU A 132 -7.82 -28.89 -6.05
C LEU A 132 -7.24 -29.22 -4.67
N GLY A 133 -7.70 -28.56 -3.61
CA GLY A 133 -7.26 -28.86 -2.24
C GLY A 133 -7.55 -30.31 -1.83
N ARG A 134 -8.75 -30.82 -2.14
CA ARG A 134 -9.11 -32.23 -1.87
C ARG A 134 -8.28 -33.21 -2.70
N GLU A 135 -8.06 -32.90 -3.98
CA GLU A 135 -7.26 -33.76 -4.87
C GLU A 135 -5.80 -33.87 -4.40
N ILE A 136 -5.21 -32.77 -3.90
CA ILE A 136 -3.86 -32.78 -3.33
C ILE A 136 -3.80 -33.59 -2.02
N GLU A 137 -4.82 -33.48 -1.17
CA GLU A 137 -4.93 -34.23 0.09
C GLU A 137 -5.12 -35.74 -0.16
N ASP A 138 -5.88 -36.12 -1.20
CA ASP A 138 -6.09 -37.51 -1.60
C ASP A 138 -4.82 -38.15 -2.24
N VAL A 139 -4.00 -37.36 -2.94
CA VAL A 139 -2.76 -37.83 -3.61
C VAL A 139 -1.56 -37.91 -2.67
N SER A 140 -1.54 -37.10 -1.59
CA SER A 140 -0.51 -37.14 -0.56
C SER A 140 -1.15 -37.45 0.80
N PRO A 141 -1.57 -38.71 1.06
CA PRO A 141 -1.97 -39.11 2.40
C PRO A 141 -0.73 -38.94 3.30
N ALA A 142 -0.83 -38.03 4.27
CA ALA A 142 0.18 -37.86 5.30
C ALA A 142 0.41 -39.18 6.06
#